data_AF-A0A8J7K5S8-F1
#
_entry.id   AF-A0A8J7K5S8-F1
#
_cell.length_a   1.000
_cell.length_b   1.000
_cell.length_c   1.000
_cell.angle_alpha   90.00
_cell.angle_beta   90.00
_cell.angle_gamma   90.00
#
_symmetry.space_group_name_H-M   'P 1'
#
loop_
_entity.id
_entity.type
_entity.pdbx_description
1 polymer ?
#
loop_
_entity_poly.entity_id
_entity_poly.type
_entity_poly.pdbx_seq_one_letter_code
_entity_poly.pdbx_strand_id
1 'polypeptide(L)'
;MKPMKRLQRVDSSPSAQFIHSGSLGQSIHQGKTLYRQFNHVEASQSITVKHSRLIPPVVVDLGELVGVIYRSDKGQPGQPQAYIHFMQAPPRLVSNVEGTQLYIVGGSYRITAKGIEG
;
A
#
# COMPACT_ATOMS: atom_id res chain seq x y z
N MET A 1 44.69 -21.17 -19.42
CA MET A 1 44.05 -20.13 -18.58
C MET A 1 43.76 -18.92 -19.45
N LYS A 2 42.48 -18.55 -19.64
CA LYS A 2 42.05 -17.35 -20.40
C LYS A 2 41.89 -16.17 -19.43
N PRO A 3 42.27 -14.93 -19.79
CA PRO A 3 42.08 -13.78 -18.90
C PRO A 3 40.60 -13.38 -18.81
N MET A 4 40.13 -13.17 -17.57
CA MET A 4 38.80 -12.63 -17.23
C MET A 4 38.67 -11.18 -17.75
N LYS A 5 37.59 -10.91 -18.49
CA LYS A 5 37.17 -9.54 -18.81
C LYS A 5 36.56 -8.89 -17.56
N ARG A 6 37.12 -7.74 -17.19
CA ARG A 6 36.66 -6.85 -16.11
C ARG A 6 35.28 -6.28 -16.49
N LEU A 7 34.24 -6.58 -15.71
CA LEU A 7 32.94 -5.92 -15.84
C LEU A 7 33.11 -4.42 -15.55
N GLN A 8 32.71 -3.58 -16.51
CA GLN A 8 32.60 -2.14 -16.31
C GLN A 8 31.37 -1.83 -15.47
N ARG A 9 31.54 -1.00 -14.42
CA ARG A 9 30.44 -0.38 -13.68
C ARG A 9 29.63 0.49 -14.64
N VAL A 10 28.33 0.23 -14.72
CA VAL A 10 27.34 1.15 -15.29
C VAL A 10 26.85 1.98 -14.12
N ASP A 11 27.43 3.17 -13.93
CA ASP A 11 26.92 4.13 -12.96
C ASP A 11 25.96 5.12 -13.65
N SER A 12 24.75 5.18 -13.07
CA SER A 12 23.87 6.34 -12.92
C SER A 12 23.09 6.90 -14.13
N SER A 13 21.82 6.49 -14.22
CA SER A 13 20.64 7.39 -14.30
C SER A 13 19.36 6.55 -14.05
N PRO A 14 18.40 7.01 -13.23
CA PRO A 14 17.51 8.09 -13.66
C PRO A 14 17.08 9.08 -12.57
N SER A 15 17.16 10.37 -12.91
CA SER A 15 16.04 11.33 -12.86
C SER A 15 14.96 11.10 -11.79
N ALA A 16 15.33 11.13 -10.51
CA ALA A 16 14.39 11.20 -9.40
C ALA A 16 14.07 12.66 -9.04
N GLN A 17 13.59 13.43 -10.01
CA GLN A 17 13.09 14.78 -9.76
C GLN A 17 11.92 15.03 -10.69
N PHE A 18 10.70 14.89 -10.19
CA PHE A 18 9.53 15.74 -10.45
C PHE A 18 8.35 15.18 -9.65
N ILE A 19 8.30 15.46 -8.35
CA ILE A 19 7.03 15.45 -7.63
C ILE A 19 6.47 16.86 -7.77
N HIS A 20 5.53 17.04 -8.69
CA HIS A 20 4.72 18.26 -8.73
C HIS A 20 3.96 18.37 -7.41
N SER A 21 4.25 19.41 -6.64
CA SER A 21 3.59 19.77 -5.39
C SER A 21 2.06 19.89 -5.53
N GLY A 22 1.53 20.14 -6.73
CA GLY A 22 0.10 20.09 -7.04
C GLY A 22 -0.54 18.69 -6.93
N SER A 23 0.23 17.62 -7.15
CA SER A 23 -0.27 16.22 -7.12
C SER A 23 -0.54 15.69 -5.70
N LEU A 24 0.26 16.14 -4.71
CA LEU A 24 0.12 15.70 -3.33
C LEU A 24 -1.11 16.30 -2.66
N GLY A 25 -1.35 17.60 -2.85
CA GLY A 25 -2.54 18.28 -2.31
C GLY A 25 -3.84 17.65 -2.82
N GLN A 26 -3.91 17.34 -4.12
CA GLN A 26 -5.03 16.64 -4.72
C GLN A 26 -5.21 15.23 -4.15
N SER A 27 -4.12 14.47 -4.01
CA SER A 27 -4.16 13.13 -3.42
C SER A 27 -4.62 13.14 -1.96
N ILE A 28 -4.18 14.12 -1.17
CA ILE A 28 -4.65 14.31 0.21
C ILE A 28 -6.15 14.61 0.23
N HIS A 29 -6.64 15.48 -0.66
CA HIS A 29 -8.06 15.80 -0.73
C HIS A 29 -8.92 14.59 -1.15
N GLN A 30 -8.47 13.83 -2.14
CA GLN A 30 -9.12 12.57 -2.55
C GLN A 30 -9.11 11.55 -1.41
N GLY A 31 -7.99 11.42 -0.70
CA GLY A 31 -7.87 10.54 0.47
C GLY A 31 -8.84 10.92 1.60
N LYS A 32 -8.99 12.21 1.90
CA LYS A 32 -9.99 12.69 2.86
C LYS A 32 -11.42 12.38 2.42
N THR A 33 -11.72 12.56 1.14
CA THR A 33 -13.04 12.23 0.58
C THR A 33 -13.36 10.74 0.72
N LEU A 34 -12.40 9.88 0.37
CA LEU A 34 -12.54 8.44 0.54
C LEU A 34 -12.69 8.05 2.01
N TYR A 35 -11.87 8.63 2.89
CA TYR A 35 -11.95 8.40 4.34
C TYR A 35 -13.33 8.72 4.87
N ARG A 36 -13.90 9.86 4.47
CA ARG A 36 -15.25 10.26 4.88
C ARG A 36 -16.32 9.31 4.38
N GLN A 37 -16.24 8.89 3.12
CA GLN A 37 -17.17 7.92 2.55
C GLN A 37 -17.10 6.58 3.29
N PHE A 38 -15.90 6.14 3.66
CA PHE A 38 -15.70 4.88 4.38
C PHE A 38 -16.14 4.96 5.85
N ASN A 39 -15.73 6.01 6.57
CA ASN A 39 -15.91 6.12 8.03
C ASN A 39 -17.18 6.87 8.46
N HIS A 40 -17.85 7.55 7.53
CA HIS A 40 -18.97 8.48 7.78
C HIS A 40 -18.60 9.70 8.66
N VAL A 41 -17.30 9.97 8.84
CA VAL A 41 -16.79 11.11 9.60
C VAL A 41 -15.61 11.77 8.89
N GLU A 42 -15.38 13.04 9.18
CA GLU A 42 -14.23 13.76 8.65
C GLU A 42 -12.91 13.24 9.26
N ALA A 43 -11.86 13.18 8.44
CA ALA A 43 -10.52 12.86 8.94
C ALA A 43 -10.02 13.99 9.85
N SER A 44 -9.86 13.70 11.14
CA SER A 44 -9.35 14.65 12.14
C SER A 44 -7.87 15.00 11.93
N GLN A 45 -7.10 14.10 11.31
CA GLN A 45 -5.68 14.27 11.04
C GLN A 45 -5.24 13.49 9.80
N SER A 46 -4.19 13.98 9.14
CA SER A 46 -3.44 13.22 8.13
C SER A 46 -2.04 12.96 8.66
N ILE A 47 -1.65 11.69 8.76
CA ILE A 47 -0.30 11.29 9.16
C ILE A 47 0.57 11.06 7.92
N THR A 48 1.81 11.54 7.96
CA THR A 48 2.81 11.21 6.94
C THR A 48 3.68 10.08 7.49
N VAL A 49 3.65 8.93 6.83
CA VAL A 49 4.51 7.79 7.20
C VAL A 49 5.76 7.84 6.32
N LYS A 50 6.94 7.83 6.94
CA LYS A 50 8.20 7.61 6.21
C LYS A 50 8.26 6.14 5.83
N HIS A 51 8.03 5.83 4.56
CA HIS A 51 8.22 4.49 4.01
C HIS A 51 8.92 4.56 2.66
N SER A 52 9.61 3.49 2.28
CA SER A 52 9.96 3.24 0.88
C SER A 52 8.65 3.30 0.08
N ARG A 53 8.47 4.32 -0.77
CA ARG A 53 7.21 4.53 -1.50
C ARG A 53 6.88 3.42 -2.50
N LEU A 54 7.79 2.47 -2.67
CA LEU A 54 7.68 1.39 -3.61
C LEU A 54 7.75 0.07 -2.85
N ILE A 55 6.85 -0.84 -3.22
CA ILE A 55 7.07 -2.27 -2.98
C ILE A 55 8.43 -2.59 -3.61
N PRO A 56 9.35 -3.27 -2.89
CA PRO A 56 10.65 -3.63 -3.45
C PRO A 56 10.50 -4.37 -4.79
N PRO A 57 11.41 -4.17 -5.75
CA PRO A 57 11.31 -4.83 -7.07
C PRO A 57 11.42 -6.35 -6.99
N VAL A 58 11.94 -6.89 -5.89
CA VAL A 58 12.01 -8.32 -5.58
C VAL A 58 11.32 -8.55 -4.25
N VAL A 59 10.39 -9.48 -4.23
CA VAL A 59 9.60 -9.86 -3.05
C VAL A 59 9.59 -11.38 -2.89
N VAL A 60 9.31 -11.84 -1.68
CA VAL A 60 9.07 -13.26 -1.39
C VAL A 60 7.58 -13.49 -1.41
N ASP A 61 7.16 -14.46 -2.23
CA ASP A 61 5.76 -14.85 -2.36
C ASP A 61 5.36 -15.77 -1.20
N LEU A 62 4.36 -15.35 -0.41
CA LEU A 62 3.88 -16.09 0.76
C LEU A 62 2.54 -16.80 0.48
N GLY A 63 1.92 -16.55 -0.67
CA GLY A 63 0.64 -17.15 -1.04
C GLY A 63 -0.48 -16.13 -1.30
N GLU A 64 -1.71 -16.59 -1.16
CA GLU A 64 -2.92 -15.79 -1.39
C GLU A 64 -3.46 -15.20 -0.10
N LEU A 65 -3.84 -13.93 -0.12
CA LEU A 65 -4.57 -13.30 0.97
C LEU A 65 -6.06 -13.64 0.83
N VAL A 66 -6.50 -14.71 1.48
CA VAL A 66 -7.90 -15.16 1.42
C VAL A 66 -8.86 -14.31 2.26
N GLY A 67 -8.32 -13.56 3.22
CA GLY A 67 -9.10 -12.63 4.02
C GLY A 67 -8.23 -11.69 4.83
N VAL A 68 -8.80 -10.55 5.22
CA VAL A 68 -8.17 -9.56 6.10
C VAL A 68 -9.04 -9.34 7.32
N ILE A 69 -8.40 -9.34 8.49
CA ILE A 69 -9.03 -8.98 9.75
C ILE A 69 -8.38 -7.67 10.20
N TYR A 70 -9.19 -6.64 10.42
CA TYR A 70 -8.69 -5.31 10.80
C TYR A 70 -9.58 -4.66 11.86
N ARG A 71 -9.04 -3.70 12.59
CA ARG A 71 -9.81 -2.87 13.53
C ARG A 71 -10.00 -1.47 12.98
N SER A 72 -11.20 -0.94 13.10
CA SER A 72 -11.55 0.42 12.70
C SER A 72 -12.68 0.93 13.58
N ASP A 73 -12.72 2.23 13.83
CA ASP A 73 -13.84 2.93 14.49
C ASP A 73 -14.83 3.52 13.47
N LYS A 74 -14.81 3.02 12.23
CA LYS A 74 -15.77 3.34 11.18
C LYS A 74 -17.20 3.26 11.69
N GLY A 75 -17.97 4.33 11.50
CA GLY A 75 -19.36 4.44 11.94
C GLY A 75 -19.55 4.76 13.43
N GLN A 76 -18.53 4.60 14.27
CA GLN A 76 -18.56 4.90 15.71
C GLN A 76 -17.18 5.40 16.19
N PRO A 77 -16.85 6.68 15.98
CA PRO A 77 -15.55 7.25 16.33
C PRO A 77 -15.15 6.96 17.78
N GLY A 78 -13.91 6.54 17.98
CA GLY A 78 -13.39 6.20 19.31
C GLY A 78 -13.81 4.82 19.85
N GLN A 79 -14.58 4.02 19.09
CA GLN A 79 -14.95 2.65 19.43
C GLN A 79 -14.50 1.66 18.35
N PRO A 80 -13.22 1.23 18.35
CA PRO A 80 -12.71 0.33 17.33
C PRO A 80 -13.36 -1.05 17.41
N GLN A 81 -13.95 -1.50 16.31
CA GLN A 81 -14.52 -2.83 16.15
C GLN A 81 -13.66 -3.68 15.22
N ALA A 82 -13.68 -4.99 15.41
CA ALA A 82 -13.02 -5.93 14.51
C ALA A 82 -13.91 -6.21 13.29
N TYR A 83 -13.32 -6.13 12.11
CA TYR A 83 -13.96 -6.41 10.82
C TYR A 83 -13.19 -7.53 10.14
N ILE A 84 -13.93 -8.47 9.53
CA ILE A 84 -13.39 -9.56 8.73
C ILE A 84 -13.90 -9.35 7.30
N HIS A 85 -13.00 -9.38 6.34
CA HIS A 85 -13.35 -9.36 4.92
C HIS A 85 -12.66 -10.52 4.20
N PHE A 86 -13.46 -11.37 3.56
CA PHE A 86 -12.98 -12.45 2.71
C PHE A 86 -12.84 -11.96 1.27
N MET A 87 -11.73 -12.32 0.63
CA MET A 87 -11.38 -11.85 -0.71
C MET A 87 -12.05 -12.73 -1.76
N GLN A 88 -12.83 -12.13 -2.68
CA GLN A 88 -13.47 -12.85 -3.78
C GLN A 88 -12.45 -13.21 -4.87
N ALA A 89 -11.55 -12.28 -5.16
CA ALA A 89 -10.37 -12.47 -6.00
C ALA A 89 -9.11 -12.24 -5.16
N PRO A 90 -8.52 -13.28 -4.54
CA PRO A 90 -7.43 -13.12 -3.59
C PRO A 90 -6.20 -12.43 -4.19
N PRO A 91 -5.72 -11.30 -3.63
CA PRO A 91 -4.42 -10.75 -3.99
C PRO A 91 -3.28 -11.60 -3.42
N ARG A 92 -2.05 -11.36 -3.87
CA ARG A 92 -0.86 -12.03 -3.30
C ARG A 92 -0.43 -11.35 -2.00
N LEU A 93 -0.16 -12.16 -0.98
CA LEU A 93 0.56 -11.74 0.21
C LEU A 93 2.04 -11.98 -0.01
N VAL A 94 2.86 -10.94 0.14
CA VAL A 94 4.31 -11.01 -0.09
C VAL A 94 5.06 -10.32 1.04
N SER A 95 6.36 -10.60 1.17
CA SER A 95 7.27 -9.83 2.02
C SER A 95 8.45 -9.22 1.23
N ASN A 96 9.18 -8.29 1.82
CA ASN A 96 10.54 -8.00 1.38
C ASN A 96 11.46 -9.20 1.60
N VAL A 97 12.64 -9.17 0.97
CA VAL A 97 13.62 -10.28 1.03
C VAL A 97 14.20 -10.49 2.43
N GLU A 98 14.20 -9.46 3.28
CA GLU A 98 14.61 -9.56 4.68
C GLU A 98 13.50 -10.13 5.60
N GLY A 99 12.27 -10.29 5.11
CA GLY A 99 11.15 -10.80 5.90
C GLY A 99 10.66 -9.86 7.01
N THR A 100 10.96 -8.56 6.93
CA THR A 100 10.65 -7.56 7.96
C THR A 100 9.40 -6.72 7.65
N GLN A 101 8.89 -6.79 6.42
CA GLN A 101 7.72 -6.04 5.99
C GLN A 101 6.85 -6.85 5.04
N LEU A 102 5.53 -6.84 5.29
CA LEU A 102 4.51 -7.43 4.44
C LEU A 102 3.95 -6.41 3.44
N TYR A 103 3.57 -6.90 2.27
CA TYR A 103 2.86 -6.15 1.23
C TYR A 103 1.74 -7.00 0.65
N ILE A 104 0.74 -6.32 0.08
CA ILE A 104 -0.35 -6.94 -0.67
C ILE A 104 -0.17 -6.48 -2.12
N VAL A 105 -0.04 -7.43 -3.05
CA VAL A 105 0.19 -7.17 -4.47
C VAL A 105 -0.97 -7.70 -5.31
N GLY A 106 -1.48 -6.85 -6.20
CA GLY A 106 -2.67 -7.14 -6.98
C GLY A 106 -3.97 -6.93 -6.19
N GLY A 107 -5.07 -7.42 -6.75
CA GLY A 107 -6.42 -7.20 -6.21
C GLY A 107 -7.02 -5.88 -6.69
N SER A 108 -8.14 -5.96 -7.41
CA SER A 108 -8.88 -4.79 -7.91
C SER A 108 -10.07 -4.48 -6.99
N TYR A 109 -9.76 -4.18 -5.73
CA TYR A 109 -10.76 -3.87 -4.72
C TYR A 109 -11.03 -2.36 -4.63
N ARG A 110 -12.26 -2.02 -4.26
CA ARG A 110 -12.73 -0.67 -3.97
C ARG A 110 -13.00 -0.55 -2.48
N ILE A 111 -12.73 0.63 -1.94
CA ILE A 111 -13.06 0.98 -0.56
C ILE A 111 -14.35 1.81 -0.59
N THR A 112 -15.39 1.33 0.09
CA THR A 112 -16.73 1.95 0.12
C THR A 112 -17.25 2.10 1.55
N ALA A 113 -18.37 2.80 1.71
CA ALA A 113 -19.09 2.86 2.98
C ALA A 113 -19.44 1.48 3.54
N LYS A 114 -19.62 0.44 2.70
CA LYS A 114 -19.95 -0.92 3.15
C LYS A 114 -18.72 -1.73 3.53
N GLY A 115 -17.53 -1.38 3.03
CA GLY A 115 -16.29 -2.06 3.37
C GLY A 115 -15.30 -2.10 2.23
N ILE A 116 -14.64 -3.24 2.10
CA ILE A 116 -13.81 -3.61 0.95
C ILE A 116 -14.72 -4.37 -0.01
N GLU A 117 -14.73 -4.03 -1.30
CA GLU A 117 -15.61 -4.61 -2.31
C GLU A 117 -14.84 -4.89 -3.60
N GLY A 118 -15.03 -6.07 -4.20
CA GLY A 118 -14.38 -6.47 -5.46
C GLY A 118 -13.89 -7.90 -5.44
#